data_AF-A0A7J9SG32-F1
#
_entry.id   AF-A0A7J9SG32-F1
#
_cell.length_a   1.000
_cell.length_b   1.000
_cell.length_c   1.000
_cell.angle_alpha   90.00
_cell.angle_beta   90.00
_cell.angle_gamma   90.00
#
_symmetry.space_group_name_H-M   'P 1'
#
loop_
_entity.id
_entity.type
_entity.pdbx_description
1 polymer ?
#
loop_
_entity_poly.entity_id
_entity_poly.type
_entity_poly.pdbx_seq_one_letter_code
_entity_poly.pdbx_strand_id
1 'polypeptide(L)'
;MQDKTNNDDVGIEYELPTNLDESQADLYWSAVETTEEVLNIIAEIQENRKNESGEVCKPITSTQINTIRELNKEYLMPAVSVLTALENEEK
;
A
#
# COMPACT_ATOMS: atom_id res chain seq x y z
N MET A 1 7.28 11.13 -35.05
CA MET A 1 6.36 10.39 -34.17
C MET A 1 7.11 10.17 -32.87
N GLN A 2 6.75 10.89 -31.81
CA GLN A 2 7.32 10.67 -30.48
C GLN A 2 6.42 9.67 -29.77
N ASP A 3 6.95 8.49 -29.50
CA ASP A 3 6.37 7.52 -28.57
C ASP A 3 6.26 8.20 -27.20
N LYS A 4 5.03 8.50 -26.81
CA LYS A 4 4.70 8.76 -25.42
C LYS A 4 4.49 7.38 -24.81
N THR A 5 5.52 6.85 -24.15
CA THR A 5 5.31 5.80 -23.16
C THR A 5 4.42 6.39 -22.09
N ASN A 6 3.12 6.14 -22.21
CA ASN A 6 2.19 6.29 -21.11
C ASN A 6 2.75 5.39 -20.01
N ASN A 7 3.24 6.00 -18.94
CA ASN A 7 3.22 5.33 -17.65
C ASN A 7 1.73 5.10 -17.40
N ASP A 8 1.26 3.91 -17.77
CA ASP A 8 0.00 3.38 -17.32
C ASP A 8 0.18 3.19 -15.81
N ASP A 9 -0.02 4.28 -15.09
CA ASP A 9 -0.51 4.30 -13.73
C ASP A 9 -1.84 3.57 -13.80
N VAL A 10 -1.79 2.23 -13.70
CA VAL A 10 -2.96 1.39 -13.54
C VAL A 10 -3.46 1.67 -12.12
N GLY A 11 -4.02 2.86 -11.95
CA GLY A 11 -4.73 3.24 -10.74
C GLY A 11 -5.83 2.21 -10.58
N ILE A 12 -5.72 1.39 -9.54
CA ILE A 12 -6.80 0.53 -9.13
C ILE A 12 -7.95 1.47 -8.79
N GLU A 13 -9.03 1.43 -9.58
CA GLU A 13 -10.25 2.18 -9.24
C GLU A 13 -10.87 1.50 -8.01
N TYR A 14 -10.60 2.06 -6.83
CA TYR A 14 -11.26 1.63 -5.61
C TYR A 14 -12.68 2.18 -5.58
N GLU A 15 -13.66 1.30 -5.37
CA GLU A 15 -15.02 1.73 -5.05
C GLU A 15 -15.01 2.37 -3.66
N LEU A 16 -15.37 3.65 -3.60
CA LEU A 16 -15.55 4.35 -2.34
C LEU A 16 -16.72 3.73 -1.56
N PRO A 17 -16.59 3.59 -0.23
CA PRO A 17 -17.73 3.32 0.63
C PRO A 17 -18.84 4.36 0.37
N THR A 18 -20.06 3.89 0.15
CA THR A 18 -21.19 4.68 -0.39
C THR A 18 -21.78 5.69 0.58
N ASN A 19 -21.44 5.59 1.87
CA ASN A 19 -22.05 6.37 2.95
C ASN A 19 -21.12 7.43 3.57
N LEU A 20 -19.96 7.71 2.96
CA LEU A 20 -19.01 8.68 3.52
C LEU A 20 -19.36 10.11 3.11
N ASP A 21 -19.25 11.03 4.06
CA ASP A 21 -19.17 12.46 3.74
C ASP A 21 -17.80 12.82 3.12
N GLU A 22 -17.67 14.06 2.61
CA GLU A 22 -16.44 14.53 1.95
C GLU A 22 -15.20 14.40 2.85
N SER A 23 -15.34 14.70 4.16
CA SER A 23 -14.22 14.62 5.09
C SER A 23 -13.83 13.18 5.41
N GLN A 24 -14.80 12.28 5.48
CA GLN A 24 -14.57 10.84 5.64
C GLN A 24 -13.97 10.23 4.38
N ALA A 25 -14.39 10.68 3.19
CA ALA A 25 -13.83 10.24 1.92
C ALA A 25 -12.35 10.66 1.77
N ASP A 26 -11.99 11.88 2.18
CA ASP A 26 -10.59 12.34 2.21
C ASP A 26 -9.73 11.49 3.16
N LEU A 27 -10.24 11.21 4.36
CA LEU A 27 -9.56 10.33 5.33
C LEU A 27 -9.41 8.91 4.80
N TYR A 28 -10.44 8.38 4.13
CA TYR A 28 -10.40 7.07 3.50
C TYR A 28 -9.31 7.00 2.43
N TRP A 29 -9.30 7.96 1.50
CA TRP A 29 -8.29 7.99 0.44
C TRP A 29 -6.87 8.13 0.96
N SER A 30 -6.66 9.01 1.95
CA SER A 30 -5.35 9.16 2.58
C SER A 30 -4.89 7.86 3.27
N ALA A 31 -5.81 7.12 3.90
CA ALA A 31 -5.50 5.83 4.51
C ALA A 31 -5.23 4.72 3.46
N VAL A 32 -5.94 4.71 2.33
CA VAL A 32 -5.66 3.82 1.19
C VAL A 32 -4.26 4.11 0.64
N GLU A 33 -3.95 5.37 0.34
CA GLU A 33 -2.65 5.79 -0.19
C GLU A 33 -1.50 5.36 0.74
N THR A 34 -1.63 5.64 2.03
CA THR A 34 -0.63 5.22 3.04
C THR A 34 -0.46 3.69 3.07
N THR A 35 -1.56 2.94 2.93
CA THR A 35 -1.54 1.47 2.92
C THR A 35 -0.79 0.95 1.69
N GLU A 36 -1.12 1.47 0.50
CA GLU A 36 -0.49 1.10 -0.77
C GLU A 36 1.00 1.46 -0.81
N GLU A 37 1.38 2.64 -0.30
CA GLU A 37 2.79 3.03 -0.18
C GLU A 37 3.58 2.05 0.69
N VAL A 38 3.06 1.66 1.86
CA VAL A 38 3.73 0.69 2.73
C VAL A 38 3.82 -0.68 2.06
N LEU A 39 2.76 -1.14 1.39
CA LEU A 39 2.75 -2.40 0.66
C LEU A 39 3.77 -2.40 -0.48
N ASN A 40 3.92 -1.29 -1.20
CA ASN A 40 4.93 -1.13 -2.23
C ASN A 40 6.35 -1.23 -1.66
N ILE A 41 6.65 -0.59 -0.53
CA ILE A 41 7.96 -0.73 0.13
C ILE A 41 8.23 -2.18 0.52
N ILE A 42 7.23 -2.88 1.06
CA ILE A 42 7.36 -4.31 1.41
C ILE A 42 7.60 -5.15 0.15
N ALA A 43 6.89 -4.85 -0.95
CA ALA A 43 7.06 -5.52 -2.24
C ALA A 43 8.48 -5.31 -2.80
N GLU A 44 9.02 -4.09 -2.74
CA GLU A 44 10.40 -3.79 -3.13
C GLU A 44 11.42 -4.58 -2.30
N ILE A 45 11.21 -4.71 -0.99
CA ILE A 45 12.06 -5.55 -0.13
C ILE A 45 12.03 -7.01 -0.60
N GLN A 46 10.87 -7.53 -0.99
CA GLN A 46 10.75 -8.89 -1.54
C GLN A 46 11.40 -9.02 -2.91
N GLU A 47 11.23 -8.03 -3.78
CA GLU A 47 11.77 -8.05 -5.15
C GLU A 47 13.29 -8.02 -5.17
N ASN A 48 13.91 -7.21 -4.30
CA ASN A 48 15.37 -7.14 -4.15
C ASN A 48 16.02 -8.47 -3.72
N ARG A 49 15.22 -9.42 -3.23
CA ARG A 49 15.65 -10.77 -2.84
C ARG A 49 15.50 -11.79 -3.97
N LYS A 50 14.81 -11.45 -5.06
CA LYS A 50 14.63 -12.32 -6.22
C LYS A 50 15.77 -12.16 -7.23
N ASN A 51 15.94 -13.16 -8.08
CA ASN A 51 16.77 -13.09 -9.29
C ASN A 51 15.89 -12.72 -10.51
N GLU A 52 16.49 -12.65 -11.70
CA GLU A 52 15.79 -12.36 -12.96
C GLU A 52 14.70 -13.37 -13.33
N SER A 53 14.75 -14.59 -12.76
CA SER A 53 13.74 -15.63 -12.93
C SER A 53 12.62 -15.55 -11.88
N GLY A 54 12.67 -14.59 -10.96
CA GLY A 54 11.70 -14.41 -9.88
C GLY A 54 11.93 -15.30 -8.66
N GLU A 55 13.04 -16.06 -8.60
CA GLU A 55 13.34 -16.96 -7.49
C GLU A 55 14.03 -16.22 -6.35
N VAL A 56 13.59 -16.46 -5.11
CA VAL A 56 14.19 -15.86 -3.91
C VAL A 56 15.58 -16.44 -3.67
N CYS A 57 16.61 -15.63 -3.87
CA CYS A 57 18.02 -16.02 -3.77
C CYS A 57 18.73 -15.43 -2.54
N LYS A 58 18.12 -14.46 -1.85
CA LYS A 58 18.70 -13.82 -0.65
C LYS A 58 17.81 -14.04 0.58
N PRO A 59 18.40 -14.39 1.75
CA PRO A 59 17.65 -14.44 2.99
C PRO A 59 17.18 -13.02 3.36
N ILE A 60 16.07 -12.95 4.12
CA ILE A 60 15.65 -11.68 4.72
C ILE A 60 16.62 -11.30 5.84
N THR A 61 16.97 -10.03 5.94
CA THR A 61 17.89 -9.52 6.97
C THR A 61 17.16 -9.00 8.20
N SER A 62 17.84 -8.92 9.34
CA SER A 62 17.29 -8.31 10.56
C SER A 62 16.90 -6.84 10.34
N THR A 63 17.68 -6.10 9.54
CA THR A 63 17.36 -4.73 9.15
C THR A 63 16.04 -4.66 8.40
N GLN A 64 15.85 -5.50 7.37
CA GLN A 64 14.59 -5.54 6.62
C GLN A 64 13.40 -5.92 7.51
N ILE A 65 13.58 -6.88 8.43
CA ILE A 65 12.54 -7.25 9.40
C ILE A 65 12.18 -6.05 10.29
N ASN A 66 13.17 -5.32 10.80
CA ASN A 66 12.92 -4.15 11.65
C ASN A 66 12.22 -3.03 10.88
N THR A 67 12.63 -2.77 9.63
CA THR A 67 11.94 -1.80 8.75
C THR A 67 10.48 -2.19 8.55
N ILE A 68 10.18 -3.46 8.24
CA ILE A 68 8.80 -3.93 8.09
C ILE A 68 8.02 -3.75 9.40
N ARG A 69 8.62 -4.03 10.56
CA ARG A 69 7.97 -3.85 11.87
C ARG A 69 7.67 -2.39 12.17
N GLU A 70 8.59 -1.48 11.85
CA GLU A 70 8.42 -0.04 12.02
C GLU A 70 7.31 0.47 11.10
N LEU A 71 7.37 0.16 9.80
CA LEU A 71 6.35 0.52 8.83
C LEU A 71 4.96 0.03 9.24
N ASN A 72 4.88 -1.23 9.70
CA ASN A 72 3.64 -1.80 10.17
C ASN A 72 3.06 -1.03 11.37
N LYS A 73 3.91 -0.69 12.35
CA LYS A 73 3.49 -0.03 13.59
C LYS A 73 3.11 1.44 13.37
N GLU A 74 3.90 2.16 12.57
CA GLU A 74 3.81 3.61 12.46
C GLU A 74 2.84 4.08 11.37
N TYR A 75 2.65 3.28 10.32
CA TYR A 75 1.85 3.70 9.14
C TYR A 75 0.72 2.73 8.82
N LEU A 76 1.02 1.44 8.64
CA LEU A 76 0.03 0.48 8.16
C LEU A 76 -1.10 0.25 9.17
N MET A 77 -0.77 -0.05 10.44
CA MET A 77 -1.78 -0.33 11.46
C MET A 77 -2.71 0.87 11.71
N PRO A 78 -2.22 2.12 11.82
CA PRO A 78 -3.09 3.29 11.87
C PRO A 78 -4.00 3.44 10.64
N ALA A 79 -3.45 3.33 9.43
CA ALA A 79 -4.23 3.45 8.19
C ALA A 79 -5.33 2.39 8.10
N VAL A 80 -4.99 1.12 8.36
CA VAL A 80 -5.95 0.00 8.39
C VAL A 80 -7.03 0.22 9.45
N SER A 81 -6.69 0.82 10.59
CA SER A 81 -7.68 1.12 11.63
C SER A 81 -8.70 2.17 11.17
N VAL A 82 -8.26 3.18 10.41
CA VAL A 82 -9.15 4.18 9.79
C VAL A 82 -10.06 3.52 8.76
N LEU A 83 -9.49 2.74 7.84
CA LEU A 83 -10.26 2.02 6.82
C LEU A 83 -11.31 1.11 7.47
N THR A 84 -10.91 0.32 8.47
CA THR A 84 -11.82 -0.58 9.20
C THR A 84 -12.93 0.19 9.91
N ALA A 85 -12.66 1.37 10.48
CA ALA A 85 -13.69 2.17 11.12
C ALA A 85 -14.72 2.69 10.11
N LEU A 86 -14.25 3.27 9.00
CA LEU A 86 -15.10 3.84 7.96
C LEU A 86 -15.91 2.77 7.19
N GLU A 87 -15.31 1.61 6.91
CA GLU A 87 -16.00 0.49 6.26
C GLU A 87 -17.04 -0.20 7.18
N ASN A 88 -16.83 -0.20 8.50
CA ASN A 88 -17.83 -0.76 9.42
C ASN A 88 -18.98 0.19 9.73
N GLU A 89 -18.82 1.49 9.49
CA GLU A 89 -19.94 2.46 9.50
C GLU A 89 -20.92 2.22 8.33
N GLU A 90 -20.57 1.40 7.33
CA GLU A 90 -21.48 1.00 6.25
C GLU A 90 -22.50 -0.09 6.64
N LYS A 91 -22.33 -0.78 7.78
CA LYS A 91 -23.19 -1.91 8.20
C LYS A 91 -24.30 -1.50 9.16
#